data_AF-A0A6J2XUU9-F1
#
_entry.id   AF-A0A6J2XUU9-F1
#
_cell.length_a   1.000
_cell.length_b   1.000
_cell.length_c   1.000
_cell.angle_alpha   90.00
_cell.angle_beta   90.00
_cell.angle_gamma   90.00
#
_symmetry.space_group_name_H-M   'P 1'
#
loop_
_entity.id
_entity.type
_entity.pdbx_description
1 polymer ?
#
loop_
_entity_poly.entity_id
_entity_poly.type
_entity_poly.pdbx_seq_one_letter_code
_entity_poly.pdbx_strand_id
1 'polypeptide(L)'
;MSQKTVMCSYNLNGLTIEVDGETAELLESDEQFRKNYETAISKIFSNNTDTNNVAAISQEFSSNTDTNNDQQEITNSLVWTSKKSSSEDVEATILLLNMRKKFSSKFDDQKHPKIHLWQEIANHLNSKKFFVGEGIDGAERCRKKFSNLQATYVKYKDKKHQTGEGKVLKPPFLEEMEEIFQYKDKFNPPIIIDSIKTKHETSTDTTIRSDNKNCPSSSKENLSPSVSTDSDNDPINKFQNIRRSTKPDRDKLLSNLIEVQKKDIEERRSEFGRIMSFLETTSNQRHEQIMALLKNKESKKRKRHDSDSSG
;
A
#
# COMPACT_ATOMS: atom_id res chain seq x y z
N MET A 1 -20.25 -34.49 31.15
CA MET A 1 -19.42 -34.54 29.93
C MET A 1 -20.33 -34.20 28.76
N SER A 2 -20.26 -32.99 28.24
CA SER A 2 -21.11 -32.55 27.12
C SER A 2 -20.44 -32.94 25.81
N GLN A 3 -21.11 -33.78 25.01
CA GLN A 3 -20.66 -34.12 23.66
C GLN A 3 -20.83 -32.88 22.78
N LYS A 4 -19.72 -32.35 22.22
CA LYS A 4 -19.77 -31.28 21.22
C LYS A 4 -20.10 -31.91 19.87
N THR A 5 -21.27 -31.62 19.33
CA THR A 5 -21.69 -31.99 17.98
C THR A 5 -20.96 -31.12 16.96
N VAL A 6 -20.05 -31.72 16.19
CA VAL A 6 -19.40 -31.09 15.04
C VAL A 6 -20.36 -31.17 13.86
N MET A 7 -20.74 -30.02 13.27
CA MET A 7 -21.82 -29.96 12.27
C MET A 7 -21.35 -29.89 10.81
N CYS A 8 -20.13 -29.41 10.51
CA CYS A 8 -19.60 -29.40 9.14
C CYS A 8 -18.06 -29.36 9.09
N SER A 9 -17.47 -30.02 8.09
CA SER A 9 -16.04 -29.95 7.78
C SER A 9 -15.84 -29.49 6.34
N TYR A 10 -14.97 -28.50 6.14
CA TYR A 10 -14.62 -27.99 4.82
C TYR A 10 -13.15 -28.29 4.52
N ASN A 11 -12.87 -28.77 3.31
CA ASN A 11 -11.52 -29.03 2.84
C ASN A 11 -11.12 -27.97 1.81
N LEU A 12 -10.29 -27.01 2.22
CA LEU A 12 -9.67 -26.05 1.32
C LEU A 12 -8.19 -26.38 1.18
N ASN A 13 -7.77 -26.74 -0.03
CA ASN A 13 -6.36 -26.98 -0.39
C ASN A 13 -5.65 -28.00 0.51
N GLY A 14 -6.35 -29.05 0.95
CA GLY A 14 -5.78 -30.12 1.78
C GLY A 14 -5.76 -29.80 3.28
N LEU A 15 -6.30 -28.66 3.70
CA LEU A 15 -6.50 -28.33 5.10
C LEU A 15 -7.99 -28.50 5.44
N THR A 16 -8.28 -29.49 6.29
CA THR A 16 -9.62 -29.70 6.84
C THR A 16 -9.82 -28.75 8.01
N ILE A 17 -10.76 -27.82 7.89
CA ILE A 17 -11.13 -26.89 8.96
C ILE A 17 -12.49 -27.34 9.51
N GLU A 18 -12.52 -27.63 10.81
CA GLU A 18 -13.75 -27.90 11.55
C GLU A 18 -14.28 -26.58 12.10
N VAL A 19 -15.53 -26.26 11.76
CA VAL A 19 -16.16 -24.99 12.13
C VAL A 19 -17.39 -25.28 12.99
N ASP A 20 -17.59 -24.48 14.03
CA ASP A 20 -18.79 -24.52 14.85
C ASP A 20 -20.00 -23.91 14.13
N GLY A 21 -21.20 -24.31 14.56
CA GLY A 21 -22.45 -24.05 13.82
C GLY A 21 -22.76 -22.57 13.60
N GLU A 22 -22.33 -21.68 14.51
CA GLU A 22 -22.58 -20.24 14.42
C GLU A 22 -21.75 -19.57 13.31
N THR A 23 -20.56 -20.12 13.03
CA THR A 23 -19.67 -19.60 11.97
C THR A 23 -20.03 -20.16 10.60
N ALA A 24 -20.67 -21.34 10.55
CA ALA A 24 -21.19 -21.93 9.31
C ALA A 24 -22.36 -21.11 8.74
N GLU A 25 -23.26 -20.61 9.59
CA GLU A 25 -24.40 -19.77 9.19
C GLU A 25 -23.94 -18.42 8.60
N LEU A 26 -22.83 -17.86 9.12
CA LEU A 26 -22.21 -16.65 8.59
C LEU A 26 -21.61 -16.88 7.19
N LEU A 27 -20.92 -18.02 6.97
CA LEU A 27 -20.33 -18.36 5.67
C LEU A 27 -21.38 -18.65 4.60
N GLU A 28 -22.48 -19.31 4.97
CA GLU A 28 -23.60 -19.58 4.07
C GLU A 28 -24.31 -18.27 3.65
N SER A 29 -24.38 -17.29 4.56
CA SER A 29 -24.88 -15.94 4.24
C SER A 29 -23.99 -15.18 3.26
N ASP A 30 -22.67 -15.40 3.30
CA ASP A 30 -21.69 -14.73 2.43
C ASP A 30 -21.67 -15.35 1.02
N GLU A 31 -21.84 -16.67 0.90
CA GLU A 31 -21.99 -17.34 -0.40
C GLU A 31 -23.29 -16.94 -1.09
N GLN A 32 -24.38 -16.82 -0.33
CA GLN A 32 -25.66 -16.36 -0.87
C GLN A 32 -25.59 -14.89 -1.32
N PHE A 33 -24.87 -14.04 -0.57
CA PHE A 33 -24.61 -12.65 -0.98
C PHE A 33 -23.82 -12.59 -2.29
N ARG A 34 -22.79 -13.43 -2.45
CA ARG A 34 -21.99 -13.51 -3.68
C ARG A 34 -22.81 -13.97 -4.88
N LYS A 35 -23.68 -14.98 -4.74
CA LYS A 35 -24.59 -15.43 -5.81
C LYS A 35 -25.58 -14.34 -6.23
N ASN A 36 -26.12 -13.60 -5.26
CA ASN A 36 -27.00 -12.46 -5.55
C ASN A 36 -26.26 -11.34 -6.27
N TYR A 37 -25.01 -11.06 -5.91
CA TYR A 37 -24.15 -10.07 -6.55
C TYR A 37 -23.84 -10.42 -8.01
N GLU A 38 -23.40 -11.66 -8.27
CA GLU A 38 -23.11 -12.14 -9.64
C GLU A 38 -24.37 -12.06 -10.53
N THR A 39 -25.53 -12.42 -9.98
CA THR A 39 -26.82 -12.32 -10.69
C THR A 39 -27.20 -10.86 -11.02
N ALA A 40 -26.93 -9.92 -10.11
CA ALA A 40 -27.20 -8.50 -10.33
C ALA A 40 -26.29 -7.90 -11.42
N ILE A 41 -25.01 -8.27 -11.43
CA ILE A 41 -24.06 -7.85 -12.48
C ILE A 41 -24.51 -8.37 -13.85
N SER A 42 -24.85 -9.65 -13.97
CA SER A 42 -25.29 -10.22 -15.26
C SER A 42 -26.52 -9.48 -15.82
N LYS A 43 -27.49 -9.10 -14.97
CA LYS A 43 -28.67 -8.33 -15.40
C LYS A 43 -28.32 -6.93 -15.92
N ILE A 44 -27.32 -6.27 -15.33
CA ILE A 44 -26.88 -4.93 -15.78
C ILE A 44 -26.23 -5.00 -17.16
N PHE A 45 -25.42 -6.03 -17.40
CA PHE A 45 -24.71 -6.18 -18.68
C PHE A 45 -25.62 -6.66 -19.82
N SER A 46 -26.61 -7.51 -19.55
CA SER A 46 -27.57 -7.96 -20.58
C SER A 46 -28.51 -6.86 -21.08
N ASN A 47 -28.71 -5.77 -20.32
CA ASN A 47 -29.62 -4.70 -20.71
C ASN A 47 -28.97 -3.60 -21.59
N ASN A 48 -27.67 -3.69 -21.88
CA ASN A 48 -26.91 -2.66 -22.62
C ASN A 48 -26.53 -3.02 -24.06
N THR A 49 -26.97 -4.16 -24.60
CA THR A 49 -26.56 -4.62 -25.94
C THR A 49 -27.54 -4.32 -27.08
N ASP A 50 -28.65 -3.62 -26.83
CA ASP A 50 -29.67 -3.33 -27.86
C ASP A 50 -29.61 -1.91 -28.46
N THR A 51 -28.41 -1.38 -28.72
CA THR A 51 -28.24 -0.14 -29.52
C THR A 51 -27.24 -0.32 -30.65
N ASN A 52 -27.65 -1.06 -31.67
CA ASN A 52 -27.06 -1.02 -33.02
C ASN A 52 -27.52 0.26 -33.75
N ASN A 53 -26.78 1.36 -33.66
CA ASN A 53 -26.78 2.40 -34.71
C ASN A 53 -25.66 3.45 -34.57
N VAL A 54 -24.39 3.07 -34.77
CA VAL A 54 -23.29 4.04 -34.96
C VAL A 54 -22.31 3.50 -36.01
N ALA A 55 -22.74 3.48 -37.28
CA ALA A 55 -21.89 3.09 -38.41
C ALA A 55 -21.96 4.07 -39.60
N ALA A 56 -22.44 5.30 -39.40
CA ALA A 56 -22.75 6.22 -40.52
C ALA A 56 -22.32 7.68 -40.35
N ILE A 57 -21.27 7.97 -39.56
CA ILE A 57 -20.68 9.33 -39.51
C ILE A 57 -19.15 9.22 -39.54
N SER A 58 -18.63 8.80 -40.68
CA SER A 58 -17.21 8.92 -41.05
C SER A 58 -17.13 9.20 -42.55
N GLN A 59 -17.42 10.43 -42.96
CA GLN A 59 -16.86 11.00 -44.18
C GLN A 59 -17.10 12.51 -44.21
N GLU A 60 -16.07 13.21 -44.68
CA GLU A 60 -15.96 14.66 -44.91
C GLU A 60 -15.56 15.50 -43.70
N PHE A 61 -14.26 15.76 -43.59
CA PHE A 61 -13.68 17.10 -43.79
C PHE A 61 -12.15 17.00 -43.67
N SER A 62 -11.47 16.89 -44.81
CA SER A 62 -10.06 17.25 -44.96
C SER A 62 -10.00 18.55 -45.74
N SER A 63 -9.39 19.59 -45.17
CA SER A 63 -8.50 20.53 -45.88
C SER A 63 -7.82 21.50 -44.91
N ASN A 64 -6.49 21.42 -44.90
CA ASN A 64 -5.51 22.50 -44.81
C ASN A 64 -5.31 23.26 -43.49
N THR A 65 -4.22 22.91 -42.81
CA THR A 65 -3.14 23.88 -42.54
C THR A 65 -1.78 23.17 -42.53
N ASP A 66 -0.93 23.57 -43.47
CA ASP A 66 0.52 23.32 -43.45
C ASP A 66 1.15 24.08 -42.29
N THR A 67 1.64 23.35 -41.28
CA THR A 67 2.75 23.81 -40.44
C THR A 67 3.56 22.61 -40.01
N ASN A 68 4.82 22.60 -40.45
CA ASN A 68 5.89 21.74 -39.96
C ASN A 68 5.86 21.62 -38.44
N ASN A 69 5.66 20.41 -37.93
CA ASN A 69 6.11 20.03 -36.61
C ASN A 69 6.35 18.53 -36.59
N ASP A 70 7.58 18.14 -36.27
CA ASP A 70 7.99 16.76 -36.00
C ASP A 70 6.97 16.10 -35.05
N GLN A 71 6.10 15.26 -35.59
CA GLN A 71 5.34 14.31 -34.80
C GLN A 71 6.29 13.18 -34.39
N GLN A 72 7.06 13.44 -33.32
CA GLN A 72 7.49 12.34 -32.46
C GLN A 72 6.23 11.69 -31.90
N GLU A 73 5.99 10.44 -32.31
CA GLU A 73 4.95 9.59 -31.75
C GLU A 73 4.94 9.73 -30.22
N ILE A 74 3.81 10.19 -29.67
CA ILE A 74 3.56 10.10 -28.23
C ILE A 74 3.35 8.62 -27.97
N THR A 75 4.44 7.89 -27.77
CA THR A 75 4.33 6.54 -27.23
C THR A 75 3.81 6.73 -25.81
N ASN A 76 2.55 6.32 -25.59
CA ASN A 76 1.95 6.23 -24.25
C ASN A 76 2.59 5.07 -23.46
N SER A 77 3.93 5.05 -23.45
CA SER A 77 4.72 4.05 -22.77
C SER A 77 4.69 4.35 -21.28
N LEU A 78 4.31 3.34 -20.51
CA LEU A 78 4.12 3.44 -19.09
C LEU A 78 5.48 3.41 -18.37
N VAL A 79 5.84 4.49 -17.69
CA VAL A 79 7.14 4.61 -17.01
C VAL A 79 7.24 3.70 -15.79
N TRP A 80 8.48 3.30 -15.46
CA TRP A 80 8.87 2.44 -14.34
C TRP A 80 8.32 1.00 -14.39
N THR A 81 7.92 0.54 -15.56
CA THR A 81 7.48 -0.84 -15.80
C THR A 81 8.63 -1.79 -16.09
N SER A 82 9.69 -1.26 -16.70
CA SER A 82 10.84 -2.04 -17.14
C SER A 82 11.82 -2.35 -16.01
N LYS A 83 12.47 -3.53 -16.08
CA LYS A 83 13.51 -3.93 -15.11
C LYS A 83 14.77 -3.08 -15.22
N LYS A 84 15.07 -2.56 -16.41
CA LYS A 84 16.17 -1.62 -16.66
C LYS A 84 15.58 -0.23 -16.79
N SER A 85 16.18 0.76 -16.13
CA SER A 85 15.73 2.15 -16.20
C SER A 85 15.95 2.70 -17.60
N SER A 86 14.87 3.12 -18.26
CA SER A 86 14.92 3.88 -19.51
C SER A 86 15.40 5.32 -19.27
N SER A 87 15.83 6.03 -20.32
CA SER A 87 16.12 7.48 -20.23
C SER A 87 14.88 8.26 -19.75
N GLU A 88 13.71 7.89 -20.27
CA GLU A 88 12.42 8.46 -19.84
C GLU A 88 12.12 8.20 -18.36
N ASP A 89 12.50 7.03 -17.84
CA ASP A 89 12.30 6.70 -16.42
C ASP A 89 13.15 7.60 -15.52
N VAL A 90 14.35 7.94 -15.98
CA VAL A 90 15.29 8.82 -15.26
C VAL A 90 14.72 10.23 -15.21
N GLU A 91 14.30 10.78 -16.35
CA GLU A 91 13.69 12.11 -16.43
C GLU A 91 12.38 12.19 -15.62
N ALA A 92 11.52 11.18 -15.74
CA ALA A 92 10.30 11.07 -14.94
C ALA A 92 10.61 11.02 -13.43
N THR A 93 11.69 10.34 -13.03
CA THR A 93 12.11 10.27 -11.63
C THR A 93 12.61 11.62 -11.12
N ILE A 94 13.39 12.36 -11.92
CA ILE A 94 13.83 13.72 -11.57
C ILE A 94 12.62 14.63 -11.39
N LEU A 95 11.66 14.57 -12.31
CA LEU A 95 10.43 15.35 -12.22
C LEU A 95 9.59 14.99 -10.97
N LEU A 96 9.49 13.70 -10.65
CA LEU A 96 8.85 13.20 -9.42
C LEU A 96 9.48 13.83 -8.16
N LEU A 97 10.80 13.83 -8.07
CA LEU A 97 11.53 14.39 -6.92
C LEU A 97 11.35 15.90 -6.81
N ASN A 98 11.41 16.62 -7.93
CA ASN A 98 11.15 18.06 -7.98
C ASN A 98 9.74 18.42 -7.51
N MET A 99 8.72 17.68 -7.96
CA MET A 99 7.34 17.90 -7.51
C MET A 99 7.17 17.56 -6.03
N ARG A 100 7.78 16.47 -5.55
CA ARG A 100 7.74 16.09 -4.14
C ARG A 100 8.36 17.14 -3.23
N LYS A 101 9.45 17.78 -3.68
CA LYS A 101 10.09 18.91 -3.01
C LYS A 101 9.17 20.13 -2.97
N LYS A 102 8.53 20.48 -4.09
CA LYS A 102 7.57 21.60 -4.17
C LYS A 102 6.39 21.44 -3.21
N PHE A 103 5.92 20.20 -3.02
CA PHE A 103 4.83 19.89 -2.10
C PHE A 103 5.28 19.55 -0.67
N SER A 104 6.55 19.76 -0.30
CA SER A 104 7.09 19.34 1.01
C SER A 104 6.23 19.78 2.19
N SER A 105 5.85 21.06 2.22
CA SER A 105 4.99 21.65 3.24
C SER A 105 3.62 20.98 3.34
N LYS A 106 2.99 20.66 2.19
CA LYS A 106 1.69 19.97 2.16
C LYS A 106 1.78 18.53 2.64
N PHE A 107 2.91 17.87 2.41
CA PHE A 107 3.13 16.48 2.87
C PHE A 107 3.39 16.37 4.37
N ASP A 108 3.92 17.43 4.98
CA ASP A 108 4.14 17.51 6.42
C ASP A 108 2.85 17.88 7.17
N ASP A 109 1.87 18.49 6.50
CA ASP A 109 0.53 18.73 7.05
C ASP A 109 -0.25 17.41 7.21
N GLN A 110 -0.76 17.16 8.43
CA GLN A 110 -1.57 15.98 8.74
C GLN A 110 -3.01 16.09 8.22
N LYS A 111 -3.50 17.29 7.89
CA LYS A 111 -4.89 17.50 7.48
C LYS A 111 -5.18 17.02 6.06
N HIS A 112 -4.15 16.98 5.21
CA HIS A 112 -4.32 16.62 3.81
C HIS A 112 -4.10 15.11 3.61
N PRO A 113 -5.06 14.38 3.02
CA PRO A 113 -4.85 12.99 2.66
C PRO A 113 -3.73 12.88 1.61
N LYS A 114 -2.60 12.28 2.02
CA LYS A 114 -1.36 12.20 1.22
C LYS A 114 -1.57 11.57 -0.16
N ILE A 115 -2.57 10.71 -0.31
CA ILE A 115 -2.91 10.08 -1.59
C ILE A 115 -3.30 11.11 -2.66
N HIS A 116 -4.00 12.19 -2.29
CA HIS A 116 -4.37 13.25 -3.25
C HIS A 116 -3.16 14.06 -3.70
N LEU A 117 -2.17 14.27 -2.83
CA LEU A 117 -0.91 14.92 -3.22
C LEU A 117 -0.14 14.06 -4.21
N TRP A 118 -0.11 12.74 -4.00
CA TRP A 118 0.49 11.82 -4.96
C TRP A 118 -0.26 11.78 -6.29
N GLN A 119 -1.59 11.89 -6.27
CA GLN A 119 -2.40 12.00 -7.47
C GLN A 119 -2.12 13.31 -8.24
N GLU A 120 -2.00 14.44 -7.54
CA GLU A 120 -1.63 15.73 -8.13
C GLU A 120 -0.26 15.65 -8.82
N ILE A 121 0.70 14.97 -8.18
CA ILE A 121 2.02 14.70 -8.76
C ILE A 121 1.90 13.81 -10.01
N ALA A 122 1.16 12.70 -9.94
CA ALA A 122 0.97 11.79 -11.06
C ALA A 122 0.35 12.49 -12.28
N ASN A 123 -0.68 13.32 -12.05
CA ASN A 123 -1.31 14.14 -13.09
C ASN A 123 -0.31 15.11 -13.72
N HIS A 124 0.61 15.68 -12.94
CA HIS A 124 1.65 16.56 -13.46
C HIS A 124 2.67 15.81 -14.32
N LEU A 125 3.06 14.60 -13.94
CA LEU A 125 3.94 13.74 -14.74
C LEU A 125 3.27 13.37 -16.07
N ASN A 126 2.01 12.95 -16.02
CA ASN A 126 1.22 12.63 -17.21
C ASN A 126 1.11 13.85 -18.15
N SER A 127 0.93 15.07 -17.59
CA SER A 127 0.90 16.32 -18.37
C SER A 127 2.23 16.66 -19.05
N LYS A 128 3.35 16.14 -18.53
CA LYS A 128 4.70 16.31 -19.08
C LYS A 128 5.11 15.18 -20.02
N LYS A 129 4.15 14.39 -20.51
CA LYS A 129 4.34 13.22 -21.39
C LYS A 129 4.98 12.01 -20.71
N PHE A 130 5.08 11.97 -19.39
CA PHE A 130 5.53 10.79 -18.65
C PHE A 130 4.30 10.05 -18.11
N PHE A 131 3.83 9.04 -18.83
CA PHE A 131 2.62 8.32 -18.43
C PHE A 131 2.93 7.35 -17.28
N VAL A 132 2.41 7.65 -16.08
CA VAL A 132 2.55 6.81 -14.87
C VAL A 132 1.30 5.96 -14.63
N GLY A 133 0.15 6.38 -15.17
CA GLY A 133 -1.17 5.82 -14.92
C GLY A 133 -2.15 6.90 -14.45
N GLU A 134 -3.44 6.60 -14.48
CA GLU A 134 -4.51 7.53 -14.14
C GLU A 134 -5.01 7.35 -12.70
N GLY A 135 -5.54 8.42 -12.11
CA GLY A 135 -6.20 8.37 -10.81
C GLY A 135 -5.33 7.82 -9.67
N ILE A 136 -5.89 6.86 -8.94
CA ILE A 136 -5.28 6.26 -7.73
C ILE A 136 -4.07 5.40 -8.10
N ASP A 137 -4.11 4.69 -9.23
CA ASP A 137 -3.01 3.82 -9.66
C ASP A 137 -1.73 4.62 -9.96
N GLY A 138 -1.87 5.77 -10.63
CA GLY A 138 -0.76 6.69 -10.87
C GLY A 138 -0.17 7.23 -9.56
N ALA A 139 -1.03 7.56 -8.60
CA ALA A 139 -0.63 8.03 -7.27
C ALA A 139 0.17 6.97 -6.50
N GLU A 140 -0.32 5.72 -6.45
CA GLU A 140 0.36 4.62 -5.77
C GLU A 140 1.69 4.26 -6.43
N ARG A 141 1.80 4.34 -7.76
CA ARG A 141 3.07 4.14 -8.47
C ARG A 141 4.09 5.23 -8.13
N CYS A 142 3.69 6.50 -8.12
CA CYS A 142 4.55 7.60 -7.69
C CYS A 142 5.03 7.41 -6.24
N ARG A 143 4.10 7.08 -5.34
CA ARG A 143 4.40 6.82 -3.93
C ARG A 143 5.38 5.65 -3.76
N LYS A 144 5.13 4.53 -4.43
CA LYS A 144 5.98 3.33 -4.37
C LYS A 144 7.37 3.61 -4.92
N LYS A 145 7.46 4.32 -6.05
CA LYS A 145 8.75 4.74 -6.64
C LYS A 145 9.54 5.61 -5.66
N PHE A 146 8.90 6.61 -5.07
CA PHE A 146 9.52 7.47 -4.07
C PHE A 146 9.96 6.69 -2.82
N SER A 147 9.12 5.80 -2.30
CA SER A 147 9.44 4.96 -1.15
C SER A 147 10.67 4.06 -1.39
N ASN A 148 10.80 3.51 -2.61
CA ASN A 148 11.96 2.70 -2.98
C ASN A 148 13.25 3.54 -3.05
N LEU A 149 13.17 4.76 -3.59
CA LEU A 149 14.29 5.70 -3.58
C LEU A 149 14.68 6.05 -2.15
N GLN A 150 13.70 6.36 -1.29
CA GLN A 150 13.92 6.68 0.12
C GLN A 150 14.58 5.53 0.88
N ALA A 151 14.09 4.30 0.70
CA ALA A 151 14.70 3.13 1.32
C ALA A 151 16.16 2.91 0.88
N THR A 152 16.46 3.16 -0.40
CA THR A 152 17.82 3.07 -0.94
C THR A 152 18.72 4.15 -0.36
N TYR A 153 18.20 5.38 -0.26
CA TYR A 153 18.88 6.51 0.35
C TYR A 153 19.24 6.28 1.82
N VAL A 154 18.27 5.84 2.64
CA VAL A 154 18.48 5.55 4.06
C VAL A 154 19.54 4.45 4.24
N LYS A 155 19.42 3.34 3.49
CA LYS A 155 20.41 2.26 3.50
C LYS A 155 21.81 2.74 3.13
N TYR A 156 21.92 3.69 2.19
CA TYR A 156 23.21 4.28 1.83
C TYR A 156 23.78 5.10 2.99
N LYS A 157 22.99 5.98 3.62
CA LYS A 157 23.42 6.77 4.78
C LYS A 157 23.85 5.89 5.96
N ASP A 158 23.08 4.84 6.27
CA ASP A 158 23.40 3.89 7.34
C ASP A 158 24.75 3.18 7.07
N LYS A 159 24.96 2.69 5.84
CA LYS A 159 26.22 2.04 5.45
C LYS A 159 27.40 3.00 5.46
N LYS A 160 27.19 4.24 5.00
CA LYS A 160 28.20 5.31 5.00
C LYS A 160 28.64 5.61 6.44
N HIS A 161 27.68 5.66 7.38
CA HIS A 161 27.97 5.86 8.80
C HIS A 161 28.75 4.68 9.42
N GLN A 162 28.48 3.44 9.01
CA GLN A 162 29.14 2.25 9.57
C GLN A 162 30.54 1.99 8.99
N THR A 163 30.76 2.20 7.69
CA THR A 163 31.98 1.77 7.00
C THR A 163 32.90 2.91 6.55
N GLY A 164 32.48 4.17 6.74
CA GLY A 164 33.19 5.37 6.27
C GLY A 164 32.94 5.68 4.78
N GLU A 165 33.39 6.85 4.32
CA GLU A 165 33.02 7.38 2.99
C GLU A 165 33.57 6.58 1.79
N GLY A 166 34.68 5.85 1.97
CA GLY A 166 35.44 5.29 0.85
C GLY A 166 34.93 3.97 0.26
N LYS A 167 33.91 3.31 0.85
CA LYS A 167 33.54 1.92 0.46
C LYS A 167 32.10 1.75 -0.04
N VAL A 168 31.28 2.81 -0.05
CA VAL A 168 29.86 2.70 -0.41
C VAL A 168 29.57 3.42 -1.73
N LEU A 169 29.06 2.67 -2.71
CA LEU A 169 28.64 3.23 -4.00
C LEU A 169 27.51 4.25 -3.81
N LYS A 170 27.67 5.45 -4.38
CA LYS A 170 26.66 6.51 -4.36
C LYS A 170 25.41 6.06 -5.15
N PRO A 171 24.21 6.05 -4.54
CA PRO A 171 22.99 5.67 -5.24
C PRO A 171 22.61 6.72 -6.28
N PRO A 172 21.81 6.35 -7.30
CA PRO A 172 21.27 7.30 -8.26
C PRO A 172 20.35 8.30 -7.54
N PHE A 173 20.33 9.54 -8.02
CA PHE A 173 19.55 10.65 -7.47
C PHE A 173 19.86 10.99 -6.01
N LEU A 174 21.09 10.70 -5.53
CA LEU A 174 21.46 10.98 -4.14
C LEU A 174 21.30 12.47 -3.82
N GLU A 175 21.71 13.37 -4.72
CA GLU A 175 21.75 14.81 -4.47
C GLU A 175 20.34 15.39 -4.31
N GLU A 176 19.43 15.00 -5.20
CA GLU A 176 18.02 15.38 -5.15
C GLU A 176 17.33 14.83 -3.89
N MET A 177 17.68 13.60 -3.49
CA MET A 177 17.17 13.01 -2.25
C MET A 177 17.74 13.72 -1.02
N GLU A 178 19.05 14.02 -1.01
CA GLU A 178 19.66 14.77 0.07
C GLU A 178 18.98 16.13 0.22
N GLU A 179 18.68 16.85 -0.85
CA GLU A 179 18.00 18.15 -0.75
C GLU A 179 16.60 18.03 -0.10
N ILE A 180 15.87 16.95 -0.35
CA ILE A 180 14.56 16.68 0.26
C ILE A 180 14.69 16.35 1.76
N PHE A 181 15.72 15.62 2.16
CA PHE A 181 15.90 15.12 3.54
C PHE A 181 16.79 15.98 4.44
N GLN A 182 17.70 16.79 3.87
CA GLN A 182 18.62 17.67 4.62
C GLN A 182 17.88 18.66 5.53
N TYR A 183 16.63 19.02 5.21
CA TYR A 183 15.80 19.84 6.09
C TYR A 183 15.41 19.16 7.41
N LYS A 184 15.49 17.82 7.50
CA LYS A 184 15.07 17.02 8.67
C LYS A 184 16.22 16.55 9.55
N ASP A 185 17.49 16.74 9.17
CA ASP A 185 18.67 16.35 9.95
C ASP A 185 19.05 17.34 11.06
N LYS A 186 18.17 18.30 11.37
CA LYS A 186 18.30 19.11 12.60
C LYS A 186 17.93 18.21 13.79
N PHE A 187 18.94 17.75 14.52
CA PHE A 187 18.85 17.02 15.81
C PHE A 187 18.74 15.49 15.74
N ASN A 188 19.76 14.81 15.23
CA ASN A 188 20.21 13.59 15.89
C ASN A 188 21.46 13.95 16.70
N PRO A 189 21.35 14.32 17.99
CA PRO A 189 22.54 14.51 18.80
C PRO A 189 23.34 13.20 18.75
N PRO A 190 24.66 13.26 18.50
CA PRO A 190 25.49 12.07 18.52
C PRO A 190 25.22 11.33 19.83
N ILE A 191 24.92 10.04 19.73
CA ILE A 191 24.77 9.17 20.89
C ILE A 191 26.08 9.30 21.66
N ILE A 192 26.06 10.07 22.75
CA ILE A 192 27.17 10.13 23.68
C ILE A 192 27.19 8.75 24.32
N ILE A 193 28.07 7.90 23.82
CA ILE A 193 28.42 6.66 24.51
C ILE A 193 29.05 7.16 25.80
N ASP A 194 28.26 7.17 26.87
CA ASP A 194 28.69 7.57 28.20
C ASP A 194 29.88 6.67 28.55
N SER A 195 31.07 7.23 28.35
CA SER A 195 32.32 6.63 28.75
C SER A 195 32.37 6.72 30.26
N ILE A 196 31.65 5.82 30.92
CA ILE A 196 31.81 5.56 32.35
C ILE A 196 33.25 5.05 32.49
N LYS A 197 34.15 6.00 32.78
CA LYS A 197 35.48 5.77 33.30
C LYS A 197 35.33 5.11 34.67
N THR A 198 35.19 3.80 34.73
CA THR A 198 35.57 3.05 35.92
C THR A 198 37.08 3.05 36.00
N LYS A 199 37.61 4.00 36.78
CA LYS A 199 38.96 3.96 37.31
C LYS A 199 39.16 2.62 38.04
N HIS A 200 40.11 1.82 37.60
CA HIS A 200 40.94 1.06 38.53
C HIS A 200 42.37 1.09 38.01
N GLU A 201 43.22 1.72 38.80
CA GLU A 201 44.66 1.83 38.61
C GLU A 201 45.37 0.54 39.02
N THR A 202 46.52 0.28 38.37
CA THR A 202 47.72 -0.45 38.84
C THR A 202 47.58 -1.95 39.14
N SER A 203 48.42 -2.90 38.71
CA SER A 203 49.69 -3.02 37.99
C SER A 203 49.74 -4.52 37.56
N THR A 204 50.53 -5.09 36.66
CA THR A 204 51.93 -4.94 36.24
C THR A 204 52.08 -5.62 34.87
N ASP A 205 52.90 -5.01 34.02
CA ASP A 205 53.96 -5.63 33.20
C ASP A 205 53.92 -7.15 32.98
N THR A 206 53.94 -7.60 31.71
CA THR A 206 55.01 -8.46 31.14
C THR A 206 54.75 -8.72 29.66
N THR A 207 55.71 -8.25 28.86
CA THR A 207 56.04 -8.56 27.47
C THR A 207 56.06 -10.07 27.17
N ILE A 208 55.50 -10.52 26.03
CA ILE A 208 56.19 -11.38 25.03
C ILE A 208 55.28 -11.66 23.82
N ARG A 209 55.93 -11.47 22.68
CA ARG A 209 55.60 -11.70 21.27
C ARG A 209 55.48 -13.20 20.95
N SER A 210 54.58 -13.61 20.03
CA SER A 210 54.87 -14.49 18.86
C SER A 210 53.61 -15.15 18.27
N ASP A 211 53.42 -14.89 16.98
CA ASP A 211 53.14 -15.81 15.88
C ASP A 211 52.12 -16.96 16.03
N ASN A 212 51.07 -16.84 15.21
CA ASN A 212 50.80 -17.73 14.06
C ASN A 212 50.53 -19.23 14.36
N LYS A 213 49.27 -19.67 14.20
CA LYS A 213 48.85 -20.74 13.27
C LYS A 213 47.44 -21.28 13.55
N ASN A 214 46.72 -21.49 12.45
CA ASN A 214 45.54 -22.34 12.25
C ASN A 214 45.44 -23.57 13.17
N CYS A 215 44.22 -23.91 13.56
CA CYS A 215 43.76 -25.30 13.54
C CYS A 215 42.22 -25.42 13.41
N PRO A 216 41.72 -26.56 12.86
CA PRO A 216 40.41 -26.66 12.23
C PRO A 216 39.31 -27.26 13.11
N SER A 217 38.10 -27.23 12.55
CA SER A 217 36.93 -28.06 12.85
C SER A 217 37.27 -29.50 13.29
N SER A 218 36.61 -30.01 14.33
CA SER A 218 35.53 -31.02 14.19
C SER A 218 34.99 -31.53 15.54
N SER A 219 33.67 -31.60 15.62
CA SER A 219 32.80 -32.65 16.21
C SER A 219 33.14 -33.41 17.52
N LYS A 220 32.08 -33.50 18.34
CA LYS A 220 31.41 -34.69 18.95
C LYS A 220 31.60 -34.96 20.46
N GLU A 221 30.41 -35.04 21.08
CA GLU A 221 29.90 -36.05 22.04
C GLU A 221 30.22 -35.94 23.54
N ASN A 222 29.12 -35.71 24.28
CA ASN A 222 28.59 -36.44 25.43
C ASN A 222 29.55 -36.88 26.57
N LEU A 223 29.28 -36.38 27.78
CA LEU A 223 28.66 -37.12 28.89
C LEU A 223 28.86 -36.33 30.21
N SER A 224 27.78 -36.20 30.99
CA SER A 224 27.82 -35.86 32.41
C SER A 224 28.57 -36.94 33.20
N PRO A 225 29.15 -36.63 34.38
CA PRO A 225 28.38 -36.84 35.60
C PRO A 225 28.62 -35.78 36.71
N SER A 226 27.66 -35.73 37.62
CA SER A 226 27.64 -35.01 38.90
C SER A 226 28.86 -35.31 39.78
N VAL A 227 29.33 -34.31 40.54
CA VAL A 227 29.48 -34.35 42.01
C VAL A 227 29.87 -32.95 42.53
N SER A 228 29.27 -32.63 43.67
CA SER A 228 29.34 -31.45 44.52
C SER A 228 30.71 -31.17 45.14
N THR A 229 31.04 -29.88 45.31
CA THR A 229 31.80 -29.35 46.46
C THR A 229 31.52 -27.86 46.65
N ASP A 230 31.26 -27.49 47.90
CA ASP A 230 31.18 -26.14 48.45
C ASP A 230 32.41 -25.27 48.15
N SER A 231 32.20 -24.00 47.86
CA SER A 231 33.03 -22.90 48.38
C SER A 231 32.39 -21.54 48.12
N ASP A 232 32.30 -20.80 49.21
CA ASP A 232 31.82 -19.44 49.34
C ASP A 232 32.68 -18.40 48.58
N ASN A 233 32.01 -17.28 48.28
CA ASN A 233 32.50 -15.97 47.87
C ASN A 233 32.76 -15.76 46.37
N ASP A 234 31.69 -15.39 45.66
CA ASP A 234 31.78 -14.62 44.42
C ASP A 234 30.83 -13.41 44.41
N PRO A 235 31.24 -12.29 43.77
CA PRO A 235 30.61 -10.99 43.92
C PRO A 235 29.23 -10.90 43.26
N ILE A 236 28.31 -10.30 44.02
CA ILE A 236 26.89 -10.11 43.70
C ILE A 236 26.72 -9.43 42.33
N ASN A 237 26.34 -10.24 41.36
CA ASN A 237 26.06 -9.84 39.99
C ASN A 237 24.67 -9.17 39.93
N LYS A 238 24.64 -7.85 40.21
CA LYS A 238 23.42 -7.04 40.43
C LYS A 238 22.48 -6.90 39.21
N PHE A 239 22.82 -7.52 38.07
CA PHE A 239 22.06 -7.45 36.81
C PHE A 239 21.31 -8.73 36.43
N GLN A 240 21.36 -9.80 37.24
CA GLN A 240 20.63 -11.04 36.92
C GLN A 240 19.10 -10.95 37.12
N ASN A 241 18.59 -9.83 37.65
CA ASN A 241 17.15 -9.60 37.87
C ASN A 241 16.46 -8.71 36.82
N ILE A 242 17.09 -8.45 35.66
CA ILE A 242 16.35 -7.88 34.52
C ILE A 242 15.43 -8.99 33.99
N ARG A 243 14.21 -9.02 34.53
CA ARG A 243 13.13 -9.93 34.15
C ARG A 243 13.01 -9.92 32.62
N ARG A 244 13.37 -11.06 32.03
CA ARG A 244 13.29 -11.32 30.60
C ARG A 244 11.89 -10.99 30.11
N SER A 245 11.83 -10.07 29.15
CA SER A 245 10.83 -9.92 28.09
C SER A 245 9.48 -10.57 28.40
N THR A 246 8.52 -9.76 28.86
CA THR A 246 7.10 -10.12 28.83
C THR A 246 6.70 -10.33 27.38
N LYS A 247 6.69 -11.58 26.94
CA LYS A 247 6.10 -11.94 25.66
C LYS A 247 4.64 -11.46 25.71
N PRO A 248 4.20 -10.66 24.72
CA PRO A 248 2.83 -10.19 24.69
C PRO A 248 1.89 -11.40 24.70
N ASP A 249 0.84 -11.29 25.52
CA ASP A 249 -0.18 -12.31 25.63
C ASP A 249 -0.83 -12.55 24.26
N ARG A 250 -0.60 -13.75 23.71
CA ARG A 250 -0.96 -14.11 22.35
C ARG A 250 -2.47 -14.07 22.16
N ASP A 251 -3.23 -14.40 23.19
CA ASP A 251 -4.69 -14.46 23.13
C ASP A 251 -5.29 -13.05 23.08
N LYS A 252 -4.67 -12.12 23.81
CA LYS A 252 -5.02 -10.70 23.76
C LYS A 252 -4.70 -10.08 22.39
N LEU A 253 -3.58 -10.46 21.78
CA LEU A 253 -3.23 -10.02 20.42
C LEU A 253 -4.25 -10.55 19.39
N LEU A 254 -4.61 -11.83 19.47
CA LEU A 254 -5.55 -12.45 18.53
C LEU A 254 -6.94 -11.84 18.65
N SER A 255 -7.39 -11.57 19.88
CA SER A 255 -8.67 -10.91 20.14
C SER A 255 -8.73 -9.51 19.52
N ASN A 256 -7.69 -8.70 19.72
CA ASN A 256 -7.58 -7.37 19.11
C ASN A 256 -7.57 -7.43 17.57
N LEU A 257 -6.90 -8.43 16.99
CA LEU A 257 -6.86 -8.59 15.54
C LEU A 257 -8.23 -8.94 14.96
N ILE A 258 -8.97 -9.83 15.61
CA ILE A 258 -10.34 -10.20 15.23
C ILE A 258 -11.27 -8.97 15.34
N GLU A 259 -11.14 -8.18 16.42
CA GLU A 259 -11.95 -6.98 16.62
C GLU A 259 -11.70 -5.93 15.54
N VAL A 260 -10.43 -5.71 15.15
CA VAL A 260 -10.07 -4.81 14.04
C VAL A 260 -10.66 -5.31 12.72
N GLN A 261 -10.59 -6.60 12.43
CA GLN A 261 -11.18 -7.17 11.21
C GLN A 261 -12.71 -7.05 11.19
N LYS A 262 -13.38 -7.32 12.32
CA LYS A 262 -14.84 -7.15 12.44
C LYS A 262 -15.25 -5.70 12.18
N LYS A 263 -14.51 -4.74 12.75
CA LYS A 263 -14.78 -3.31 12.55
C LYS A 263 -14.62 -2.89 11.08
N ASP A 264 -13.55 -3.35 10.43
CA ASP A 264 -13.29 -3.07 9.01
C ASP A 264 -14.37 -3.65 8.08
N ILE A 265 -14.85 -4.87 8.39
CA ILE A 265 -15.95 -5.50 7.65
C ILE A 265 -17.25 -4.70 7.82
N GLU A 266 -17.57 -4.28 9.03
CA GLU A 266 -18.79 -3.50 9.31
C GLU A 266 -18.75 -2.11 8.65
N GLU A 267 -17.59 -1.45 8.65
CA GLU A 267 -17.38 -0.18 7.96
C GLU A 267 -17.60 -0.32 6.45
N ARG A 268 -16.98 -1.33 5.82
CA ARG A 268 -17.19 -1.63 4.39
C ARG A 268 -18.65 -1.97 4.08
N ARG A 269 -19.34 -2.71 4.96
CA ARG A 269 -20.77 -3.01 4.82
C ARG A 269 -21.63 -1.76 4.88
N SER A 270 -21.32 -0.83 5.80
CA SER A 270 -22.02 0.45 5.92
C SER A 270 -21.81 1.34 4.69
N GLU A 271 -20.58 1.43 4.19
CA GLU A 271 -20.26 2.19 2.98
C GLU A 271 -21.00 1.63 1.76
N PHE A 272 -20.99 0.30 1.61
CA PHE A 272 -21.72 -0.36 0.54
C PHE A 272 -23.23 -0.06 0.61
N GLY A 273 -23.81 -0.08 1.81
CA GLY A 273 -25.22 0.31 2.01
C GLY A 273 -25.52 1.75 1.56
N ARG A 274 -24.61 2.71 1.82
CA ARG A 274 -24.76 4.09 1.36
C ARG A 274 -24.71 4.19 -0.17
N ILE A 275 -23.80 3.47 -0.81
CA ILE A 275 -23.69 3.44 -2.28
C ILE A 275 -24.96 2.84 -2.89
N MET A 276 -25.47 1.75 -2.34
CA MET A 276 -26.70 1.11 -2.83
C MET A 276 -27.92 2.04 -2.72
N SER A 277 -28.08 2.72 -1.57
CA SER A 277 -29.15 3.71 -1.38
C SER A 277 -29.05 4.88 -2.37
N PHE A 278 -27.83 5.35 -2.65
CA PHE A 278 -27.59 6.40 -3.64
C PHE A 278 -27.96 5.96 -5.06
N LEU A 279 -27.58 4.74 -5.45
CA LEU A 279 -27.93 4.17 -6.76
C LEU A 279 -29.44 3.99 -6.92
N GLU A 280 -30.12 3.50 -5.89
CA GLU A 280 -31.57 3.36 -5.87
C GLU A 280 -32.26 4.72 -6.01
N THR A 281 -31.83 5.71 -5.24
CA THR A 281 -32.35 7.09 -5.32
C THR A 281 -32.17 7.67 -6.73
N THR A 282 -30.98 7.51 -7.32
CA THR A 282 -30.68 7.99 -8.67
C THR A 282 -31.50 7.25 -9.73
N SER A 283 -31.73 5.96 -9.55
CA SER A 283 -32.59 5.15 -10.42
C SER A 283 -34.04 5.66 -10.37
N ASN A 284 -34.57 5.90 -9.17
CA ASN A 284 -35.94 6.40 -8.97
C ASN A 284 -36.12 7.81 -9.57
N GLN A 285 -35.15 8.71 -9.39
CA GLN A 285 -35.19 10.05 -9.99
C GLN A 285 -35.23 9.99 -11.53
N ARG A 286 -34.42 9.12 -12.15
CA ARG A 286 -34.46 8.94 -13.62
C ARG A 286 -35.81 8.39 -14.07
N HIS A 287 -36.36 7.43 -13.33
CA HIS A 287 -37.68 6.88 -13.64
C HIS A 287 -38.78 7.95 -13.56
N GLU A 288 -38.78 8.77 -12.51
CA GLU A 288 -39.71 9.89 -12.35
C GLU A 288 -39.60 10.92 -13.48
N GLN A 289 -38.38 11.27 -13.89
CA GLN A 289 -38.16 12.18 -15.02
C GLN A 289 -38.72 11.62 -16.32
N ILE A 290 -38.52 10.32 -16.59
CA ILE A 290 -39.08 9.65 -17.77
C ILE A 290 -40.61 9.68 -17.74
N MET A 291 -41.21 9.36 -16.59
CA MET A 291 -42.67 9.37 -16.43
C MET A 291 -43.27 10.78 -16.61
N ALA A 292 -42.59 11.82 -16.12
CA ALA A 292 -43.00 13.20 -16.33
C ALA A 292 -42.98 13.60 -17.81
N LEU A 293 -41.95 13.19 -18.56
CA LEU A 293 -41.87 13.45 -20.01
C LEU A 293 -42.99 12.75 -20.79
N LEU A 294 -43.32 11.51 -20.43
CA LEU A 294 -44.43 10.77 -21.05
C LEU A 294 -45.78 11.46 -20.82
N LYS A 295 -46.06 11.89 -19.59
CA LYS A 295 -47.28 12.63 -19.25
C LYS A 295 -47.40 13.96 -20.00
N ASN A 296 -46.28 14.68 -20.15
CA ASN A 296 -46.22 15.92 -20.92
C ASN A 296 -46.48 15.68 -22.43
N LYS A 297 -46.08 14.53 -22.97
CA LYS A 297 -46.36 14.16 -24.37
C LYS A 297 -47.84 13.85 -24.59
N GLU A 298 -48.48 13.14 -23.66
CA GLU A 298 -49.92 12.83 -23.75
C GLU A 298 -50.81 14.07 -23.69
N SER A 299 -50.51 15.01 -22.78
CA SER A 299 -51.26 16.27 -22.68
C SER A 299 -51.15 17.13 -23.94
N LYS A 300 -49.98 17.16 -24.60
CA LYS A 300 -49.78 17.84 -25.89
C LYS A 300 -50.56 17.17 -27.03
N LYS A 301 -50.70 15.84 -27.03
CA LYS A 301 -51.48 15.12 -28.05
C LYS A 301 -52.97 15.45 -27.95
N ARG A 302 -53.53 15.54 -26.73
CA ARG A 302 -54.93 15.91 -26.50
C ARG A 302 -55.24 17.34 -26.98
N LYS A 303 -54.38 18.32 -26.64
CA LYS A 303 -54.58 19.71 -27.08
C LYS A 303 -54.64 19.91 -28.60
N ARG A 304 -53.93 19.08 -29.38
CA ARG A 304 -53.98 19.16 -30.85
C ARG A 304 -55.29 18.60 -31.43
N HIS A 305 -55.88 17.60 -30.79
CA HIS A 305 -57.10 16.96 -31.28
C HIS A 305 -58.35 17.83 -31.08
N ASP A 306 -58.39 18.67 -30.05
CA ASP A 306 -59.53 19.56 -29.81
C ASP A 306 -59.52 20.79 -30.73
N SER A 307 -58.34 21.24 -31.19
CA SER A 307 -58.21 22.37 -32.13
C SER A 307 -58.62 22.04 -33.57
N ASP A 308 -58.58 20.77 -33.98
CA ASP A 308 -58.99 20.35 -35.34
C ASP A 308 -60.49 20.03 -35.45
N SER A 309 -61.23 19.96 -34.34
CA SER A 309 -62.66 19.62 -34.36
C SER A 309 -63.59 20.84 -34.40
N SER A 310 -63.05 22.06 -34.51
CA SER A 310 -63.82 23.33 -34.58
C SER A 310 -63.72 24.03 -35.94
N GLY A 311 -63.21 23.35 -36.97
CA GLY A 311 -63.14 23.83 -38.35
C GLY A 311 -64.20 23.21 -39.25
#